data_AF-A0A382FXW9-F1
#
_entry.id   AF-A0A382FXW9-F1
#
_cell.length_a   1.000
_cell.length_b   1.000
_cell.length_c   1.000
_cell.angle_alpha   90.00
_cell.angle_beta   90.00
_cell.angle_gamma   90.00
#
_symmetry.space_group_name_H-M   'P 1'
#
loop_
_entity.id
_entity.type
_entity.pdbx_description
1 polymer ?
#
loop_
_entity_poly.entity_id
_entity_poly.type
_entity_poly.pdbx_seq_one_letter_code
_entity_poly.pdbx_strand_id
1 'polypeptide(L)'
;MSVEGKKNWAPNPDITAKELKAMRVEVLDNIIVARVGLLLRHPFFGNMATRLRIKSADDWCPTAAVDGRNLYYNTQFFHAMSNKEIEFVIAHEILHCVFDHFTRREDRDAMIHNIASDYIVNNLLVRDNIGEMPKLIDCYQDFKYNDWTSEAVYDDIFKNLDEKELEQLGELLDEHVDWSKDEGNGDGAGEKNGNGKPSYSKDELRKIREEIKEGMMQA
;
A
#
# COMPACT_ATOMS: atom_id res chain seq x y z
N MET A 1 2.36 7.77 -20.05
CA MET A 1 2.80 9.09 -19.59
C MET A 1 3.44 8.87 -18.23
N SER A 2 4.60 9.46 -17.94
CA SER A 2 5.37 9.20 -16.72
C SER A 2 5.33 10.45 -15.87
N VAL A 3 4.15 10.73 -15.33
CA VAL A 3 4.02 11.64 -14.22
C VAL A 3 4.39 10.86 -12.97
N GLU A 4 5.63 10.98 -12.50
CA GLU A 4 5.84 10.76 -11.07
C GLU A 4 5.22 11.99 -10.41
N GLY A 5 4.15 11.82 -9.64
CA GLY A 5 3.54 12.92 -8.90
C GLY A 5 4.56 13.62 -8.01
N LYS A 6 4.13 14.69 -7.33
CA LYS A 6 4.96 15.33 -6.30
C LYS A 6 5.51 14.26 -5.35
N LYS A 7 6.80 14.33 -5.01
CA LYS A 7 7.46 13.44 -4.02
C LYS A 7 8.10 14.31 -2.94
N ASN A 8 7.40 14.47 -1.82
CA ASN A 8 7.84 15.23 -0.65
C ASN A 8 8.66 14.37 0.31
N TRP A 9 8.66 13.04 0.13
CA TRP A 9 9.44 12.11 0.93
C TRP A 9 10.44 11.32 0.09
N ALA A 10 11.65 11.18 0.62
CA ALA A 10 12.64 10.20 0.16
C ALA A 10 13.49 9.73 1.35
N PRO A 11 13.86 8.44 1.42
CA PRO A 11 14.78 7.95 2.44
C PRO A 11 16.15 8.63 2.32
N ASN A 12 16.84 8.86 3.45
CA ASN A 12 18.20 9.39 3.43
C ASN A 12 19.12 8.35 2.75
N PRO A 13 19.76 8.69 1.61
CA PRO A 13 20.65 7.77 0.90
C PRO A 13 21.96 7.51 1.66
N ASP A 14 22.34 8.39 2.59
CA ASP A 14 23.64 8.36 3.28
C ASP A 14 23.59 7.64 4.64
N ILE A 15 22.46 7.02 5.01
CA ILE A 15 22.34 6.29 6.28
C ILE A 15 23.32 5.11 6.32
N THR A 16 24.03 4.93 7.44
CA THR A 16 24.94 3.79 7.54
C THR A 16 24.17 2.49 7.78
N ALA A 17 24.72 1.36 7.31
CA ALA A 17 24.11 0.04 7.53
C ALA A 17 23.91 -0.30 9.02
N LYS A 18 24.77 0.24 9.90
CA LYS A 18 24.67 0.05 11.35
C LYS A 18 23.49 0.84 11.94
N GLU A 19 23.33 2.11 11.55
CA GLU A 19 22.22 2.95 11.99
C GLU A 19 20.89 2.41 11.48
N LEU A 20 20.82 2.05 10.18
CA LEU A 20 19.62 1.46 9.59
C LEU A 20 19.21 0.17 10.31
N LYS A 21 20.18 -0.69 10.65
CA LYS A 21 19.90 -1.93 11.41
C LYS A 21 19.36 -1.64 12.81
N ALA A 22 19.88 -0.64 13.51
CA ALA A 22 19.38 -0.26 14.83
C ALA A 22 17.96 0.30 14.74
N MET A 23 17.72 1.23 13.81
CA MET A 23 16.41 1.81 13.53
C MET A 23 15.37 0.74 13.19
N ARG A 24 15.76 -0.29 12.43
CA ARG A 24 14.86 -1.39 12.07
C ARG A 24 14.33 -2.16 13.27
N VAL A 25 15.11 -2.30 14.34
CA VAL A 25 14.65 -2.98 15.57
C VAL A 25 13.53 -2.17 16.22
N GLU A 26 13.72 -0.85 16.35
CA GLU A 26 12.73 0.05 16.95
C GLU A 26 11.45 0.12 16.09
N VAL A 27 11.60 0.19 14.77
CA VAL A 27 10.47 0.21 13.84
C VAL A 27 9.65 -1.08 13.91
N LEU A 28 10.29 -2.24 14.04
CA LEU A 28 9.58 -3.51 14.22
C LEU A 28 8.72 -3.50 15.49
N ASP A 29 9.23 -2.96 16.59
CA ASP A 29 8.44 -2.81 17.82
C ASP A 29 7.25 -1.87 17.62
N ASN A 30 7.44 -0.74 16.92
CA ASN A 30 6.35 0.19 16.60
C ASN A 30 5.27 -0.45 15.71
N ILE A 31 5.67 -1.24 14.69
CA ILE A 31 4.74 -2.00 13.85
C ILE A 31 3.96 -3.02 14.70
N ILE A 32 4.60 -3.71 15.64
CA ILE A 32 3.92 -4.64 16.54
C ILE A 32 2.90 -3.90 17.40
N VAL A 33 3.28 -2.76 17.99
CA VAL A 33 2.38 -1.93 18.80
C VAL A 33 1.17 -1.45 17.98
N ALA A 34 1.39 -0.98 16.75
CA ALA A 34 0.32 -0.55 15.85
C ALA A 34 -0.64 -1.71 15.52
N ARG A 35 -0.12 -2.91 15.22
CA ARG A 35 -0.96 -4.11 14.96
C ARG A 35 -1.80 -4.50 16.18
N VAL A 36 -1.22 -4.44 17.39
CA VAL A 36 -1.97 -4.65 18.63
C VAL A 36 -3.02 -3.56 18.82
N GLY A 37 -2.70 -2.30 18.51
CA GLY A 37 -3.62 -1.18 18.54
C GLY A 37 -4.83 -1.38 17.62
N LEU A 38 -4.60 -1.85 16.39
CA LEU A 38 -5.66 -2.24 15.44
C LEU A 38 -6.49 -3.40 15.99
N LEU A 39 -5.87 -4.43 16.57
CA LEU A 39 -6.60 -5.56 17.16
C LEU A 39 -7.54 -5.15 18.29
N LEU A 40 -7.14 -4.18 19.11
CA LEU A 40 -7.95 -3.71 20.24
C LEU A 40 -9.07 -2.74 19.83
N ARG A 41 -8.86 -1.94 18.78
CA ARG A 41 -9.79 -0.84 18.40
C ARG A 41 -10.60 -1.12 17.14
N HIS A 42 -10.03 -1.85 16.20
CA HIS A 42 -10.58 -2.14 14.88
C HIS A 42 -10.38 -3.63 14.55
N PRO A 43 -11.10 -4.56 15.20
CA PRO A 43 -10.79 -5.99 15.20
C PRO A 43 -10.62 -6.62 13.82
N PHE A 44 -11.43 -6.20 12.83
CA PHE A 44 -11.28 -6.62 11.43
C PHE A 44 -9.87 -6.35 10.90
N PHE A 45 -9.40 -5.11 11.02
CA PHE A 45 -8.06 -4.71 10.59
C PHE A 45 -6.98 -5.39 11.42
N GLY A 46 -7.18 -5.54 12.72
CA GLY A 46 -6.23 -6.27 13.58
C GLY A 46 -6.07 -7.73 13.16
N ASN A 47 -7.17 -8.45 12.90
CA ASN A 47 -7.15 -9.82 12.43
C ASN A 47 -6.38 -9.93 11.10
N MET A 48 -6.75 -9.11 10.12
CA MET A 48 -6.08 -9.06 8.82
C MET A 48 -4.58 -8.73 8.97
N ALA A 49 -4.25 -7.74 9.82
CA ALA A 49 -2.88 -7.34 10.08
C ALA A 49 -2.06 -8.50 10.65
N THR A 50 -2.61 -9.36 11.51
CA THR A 50 -1.88 -10.52 12.09
C THR A 50 -1.48 -11.58 11.07
N ARG A 51 -2.17 -11.64 9.92
CA ARG A 51 -1.89 -12.60 8.83
C ARG A 51 -0.73 -12.16 7.94
N LEU A 52 -0.43 -10.87 7.89
CA LEU A 52 0.67 -10.33 7.10
C LEU A 52 2.02 -10.60 7.76
N ARG A 53 3.00 -11.03 6.95
CA ARG A 53 4.41 -11.14 7.36
C ARG A 53 5.12 -9.81 7.18
N ILE A 54 5.77 -9.35 8.24
CA ILE A 54 6.46 -8.06 8.24
C ILE A 54 7.85 -8.23 7.61
N LYS A 55 8.13 -7.49 6.53
CA LYS A 55 9.40 -7.53 5.80
C LYS A 55 9.95 -6.14 5.56
N SER A 56 11.20 -5.89 5.95
CA SER A 56 11.89 -4.67 5.54
C SER A 56 12.18 -4.71 4.04
N ALA A 57 11.96 -3.60 3.36
CA ALA A 57 12.15 -3.44 1.91
C ALA A 57 12.94 -2.15 1.59
N ASP A 58 13.91 -1.82 2.46
CA ASP A 58 14.69 -0.57 2.40
C ASP A 58 15.42 -0.36 1.07
N ASP A 59 15.66 -1.43 0.31
CA ASP A 59 16.39 -1.48 -0.94
C ASP A 59 15.56 -1.13 -2.18
N TRP A 60 14.23 -1.23 -2.12
CA TRP A 60 13.37 -1.05 -3.30
C TRP A 60 12.06 -0.31 -3.05
N CYS A 61 11.59 -0.28 -1.81
CA CYS A 61 10.37 0.40 -1.43
C CYS A 61 10.75 1.66 -0.63
N PRO A 62 10.45 2.87 -1.13
CA PRO A 62 10.69 4.11 -0.39
C PRO A 62 9.72 4.31 0.78
N THR A 63 8.54 3.67 0.74
CA THR A 63 7.44 3.86 1.70
C THR A 63 6.94 2.51 2.28
N ALA A 64 5.82 1.99 1.78
CA ALA A 64 5.20 0.72 2.16
C ALA A 64 4.73 -0.03 0.91
N ALA A 65 4.46 -1.33 1.02
CA ALA A 65 3.79 -2.09 -0.01
C ALA A 65 3.18 -3.38 0.56
N VAL A 66 2.25 -3.97 -0.17
CA VAL A 66 1.65 -5.26 0.19
C VAL A 66 1.49 -6.18 -1.01
N ASP A 67 1.59 -7.49 -0.78
CA ASP A 67 1.39 -8.53 -1.80
C ASP A 67 0.36 -9.59 -1.40
N GLY A 68 -0.55 -9.24 -0.50
CA GLY A 68 -1.55 -10.15 0.07
C GLY A 68 -1.02 -11.07 1.19
N ARG A 69 0.29 -11.30 1.31
CA ARG A 69 0.88 -12.13 2.39
C ARG A 69 1.93 -11.41 3.21
N ASN A 70 2.58 -10.41 2.64
CA ASN A 70 3.66 -9.67 3.25
C ASN A 70 3.30 -8.18 3.26
N LEU A 71 3.52 -7.55 4.42
CA LEU A 71 3.63 -6.11 4.53
C LEU A 71 5.10 -5.75 4.39
N TYR A 72 5.44 -5.04 3.33
CA TYR A 72 6.74 -4.45 3.12
C TYR A 72 6.78 -3.04 3.68
N TYR A 73 7.88 -2.69 4.34
CA TYR A 73 8.06 -1.34 4.88
C TYR A 73 9.48 -0.84 4.65
N ASN A 74 9.61 0.46 4.41
CA ASN A 74 10.85 1.19 4.54
C ASN A 74 11.06 1.61 5.99
N THR A 75 12.22 1.27 6.53
CA THR A 75 12.61 1.52 7.92
C THR A 75 12.62 3.02 8.23
N GLN A 76 13.18 3.85 7.35
CA GLN A 76 13.28 5.29 7.59
C GLN A 76 11.90 5.96 7.55
N PHE A 77 11.04 5.50 6.65
CA PHE A 77 9.67 6.01 6.52
C PHE A 77 8.85 5.75 7.78
N PHE A 78 8.80 4.49 8.23
CA PHE A 78 8.06 4.13 9.45
C PHE A 78 8.68 4.72 10.71
N HIS A 79 10.00 4.90 10.76
CA HIS A 79 10.67 5.54 11.89
C HIS A 79 10.28 7.02 12.04
N ALA A 80 9.98 7.70 10.93
CA ALA A 80 9.57 9.09 10.93
C ALA A 80 8.07 9.30 11.29
N MET A 81 7.33 8.22 11.54
CA MET A 81 5.90 8.25 11.85
C MET A 81 5.60 7.97 13.31
N SER A 82 4.47 8.49 13.77
CA SER A 82 3.84 8.06 15.02
C SER A 82 3.19 6.68 14.88
N ASN A 83 2.92 6.01 15.99
CA ASN A 83 2.20 4.73 15.98
C ASN A 83 0.80 4.83 15.35
N LYS A 84 0.13 5.99 15.44
CA LYS A 84 -1.17 6.21 14.81
C LYS A 84 -1.09 6.36 13.30
N GLU A 85 -0.02 6.96 12.80
CA GLU A 85 0.27 7.00 11.37
C GLU A 85 0.63 5.61 10.84
N ILE A 86 1.41 4.82 11.60
CA ILE A 86 1.68 3.42 11.26
C ILE A 86 0.40 2.58 11.22
N GLU A 87 -0.55 2.78 12.15
CA GLU A 87 -1.86 2.12 12.10
C GLU A 87 -2.62 2.43 10.81
N PHE A 88 -2.58 3.68 10.36
CA PHE A 88 -3.21 4.12 9.12
C PHE A 88 -2.58 3.42 7.91
N VAL A 89 -1.24 3.41 7.80
CA VAL A 89 -0.54 2.74 6.70
C VAL A 89 -0.87 1.25 6.67
N ILE A 90 -0.81 0.55 7.82
CA ILE A 90 -1.14 -0.89 7.86
C ILE A 90 -2.59 -1.13 7.43
N ALA A 91 -3.53 -0.30 7.88
CA ALA A 91 -4.93 -0.42 7.50
C ALA A 91 -5.17 -0.12 6.02
N HIS A 92 -4.42 0.84 5.46
CA HIS A 92 -4.42 1.19 4.03
C HIS A 92 -4.00 -0.02 3.19
N GLU A 93 -2.84 -0.62 3.47
CA GLU A 93 -2.36 -1.84 2.79
C GLU A 93 -3.37 -3.00 2.87
N ILE A 94 -4.01 -3.18 4.02
CA ILE A 94 -5.05 -4.20 4.19
C ILE A 94 -6.24 -3.93 3.26
N LEU A 95 -6.64 -2.68 3.06
CA LEU A 95 -7.76 -2.35 2.17
C LEU A 95 -7.42 -2.57 0.69
N HIS A 96 -6.17 -2.34 0.26
CA HIS A 96 -5.77 -2.73 -1.10
C HIS A 96 -5.90 -4.24 -1.32
N CYS A 97 -5.61 -5.06 -0.29
CA CYS A 97 -5.87 -6.50 -0.35
C CYS A 97 -7.37 -6.83 -0.37
N VAL A 98 -8.14 -6.23 0.53
CA VAL A 98 -9.57 -6.50 0.72
C VAL A 98 -10.41 -6.08 -0.50
N PHE A 99 -10.04 -4.98 -1.14
CA PHE A 99 -10.71 -4.46 -2.34
C PHE A 99 -10.16 -5.02 -3.65
N ASP A 100 -9.17 -5.92 -3.57
CA ASP A 100 -8.58 -6.60 -4.73
C ASP A 100 -8.04 -5.62 -5.79
N HIS A 101 -7.41 -4.54 -5.32
CA HIS A 101 -6.89 -3.50 -6.21
C HIS A 101 -5.75 -3.99 -7.12
N PHE A 102 -5.10 -5.12 -6.78
CA PHE A 102 -4.04 -5.75 -7.57
C PHE A 102 -4.52 -6.28 -8.92
N THR A 103 -5.78 -6.69 -9.02
CA THR A 103 -6.33 -7.35 -10.23
C THR A 103 -7.36 -6.50 -10.95
N ARG A 104 -7.99 -5.54 -10.25
CA ARG A 104 -9.03 -4.64 -10.80
C ARG A 104 -8.49 -3.54 -11.72
N ARG A 105 -7.18 -3.44 -11.90
CA ARG A 105 -6.61 -2.46 -12.84
C ARG A 105 -7.05 -2.75 -14.29
N GLU A 106 -7.01 -4.01 -14.71
CA GLU A 106 -7.29 -4.41 -16.10
C GLU A 106 -6.41 -3.63 -17.10
N ASP A 107 -7.00 -3.00 -18.11
CA ASP A 107 -6.33 -2.19 -19.14
C ASP A 107 -6.15 -0.71 -18.76
N ARG A 108 -6.57 -0.32 -17.54
CA ARG A 108 -6.46 1.06 -17.03
C ARG A 108 -5.01 1.49 -16.82
N ASP A 109 -4.77 2.80 -16.94
CA ASP A 109 -3.48 3.40 -16.61
C ASP A 109 -3.11 3.12 -15.14
N ALA A 110 -1.89 2.64 -14.91
CA ALA A 110 -1.48 2.18 -13.59
C ALA A 110 -1.40 3.30 -12.56
N MET A 111 -0.96 4.49 -12.96
CA MET A 111 -0.85 5.59 -12.01
C MET A 111 -2.24 6.07 -11.62
N ILE A 112 -3.11 6.33 -12.59
CA ILE A 112 -4.47 6.83 -12.31
C ILE A 112 -5.28 5.79 -11.52
N HIS A 113 -5.10 4.50 -11.80
CA HIS A 113 -5.73 3.42 -11.04
C HIS A 113 -5.29 3.41 -9.56
N ASN A 114 -4.00 3.60 -9.30
CA ASN A 114 -3.49 3.66 -7.93
C ASN A 114 -4.03 4.89 -7.21
N ILE A 115 -3.99 6.08 -7.85
CA ILE A 115 -4.56 7.32 -7.29
C ILE A 115 -6.03 7.13 -6.95
N ALA A 116 -6.81 6.57 -7.88
CA ALA A 116 -8.24 6.34 -7.69
C ALA A 116 -8.52 5.34 -6.56
N SER A 117 -7.68 4.32 -6.42
CA SER A 117 -7.73 3.34 -5.33
C SER A 117 -7.46 4.00 -3.97
N ASP A 118 -6.41 4.84 -3.89
CA ASP A 118 -6.01 5.56 -2.69
C ASP A 118 -7.10 6.51 -2.19
N TYR A 119 -7.76 7.25 -3.09
CA TYR A 119 -8.87 8.11 -2.69
C TYR A 119 -9.96 7.34 -1.94
N ILE A 120 -10.32 6.15 -2.41
CA ILE A 120 -11.35 5.32 -1.77
C ILE A 120 -10.85 4.76 -0.43
N VAL A 121 -9.62 4.24 -0.40
CA VAL A 121 -9.01 3.66 0.80
C VAL A 121 -8.86 4.72 1.90
N ASN A 122 -8.23 5.87 1.57
CA ASN A 122 -7.96 6.93 2.51
C ASN A 122 -9.26 7.59 3.01
N ASN A 123 -10.25 7.79 2.15
CA ASN A 123 -11.57 8.29 2.57
C ASN A 123 -12.22 7.37 3.62
N LEU A 124 -12.15 6.05 3.42
CA LEU A 124 -12.70 5.09 4.39
C LEU A 124 -11.99 5.20 5.73
N LEU A 125 -10.66 5.18 5.73
CA LEU A 125 -9.87 5.25 6.96
C LEU A 125 -10.09 6.55 7.73
N VAL A 126 -10.13 7.70 7.03
CA VAL A 126 -10.39 9.00 7.66
C VAL A 126 -11.82 9.07 8.19
N ARG A 127 -12.83 8.65 7.41
CA ARG A 127 -14.24 8.65 7.83
C ARG A 127 -14.47 7.79 9.07
N ASP A 128 -13.85 6.62 9.12
CA ASP A 128 -14.06 5.63 10.18
C ASP A 128 -13.03 5.78 11.33
N ASN A 129 -12.19 6.82 11.27
CA ASN A 129 -11.19 7.20 12.28
C ASN A 129 -10.21 6.05 12.63
N ILE A 130 -9.69 5.39 11.59
CA ILE A 130 -8.74 4.28 11.70
C ILE A 130 -7.33 4.82 11.50
N GLY A 131 -6.57 4.91 12.59
CA GLY A 131 -5.23 5.54 12.57
C GLY A 131 -5.29 7.06 12.36
N GLU A 132 -4.16 7.66 12.04
CA GLU A 132 -4.04 9.06 11.64
C GLU A 132 -3.34 9.15 10.29
N MET A 133 -3.83 10.00 9.39
CA MET A 133 -3.22 10.15 8.07
C MET A 133 -1.77 10.67 8.19
N PRO A 134 -0.79 10.03 7.51
CA PRO A 134 0.61 10.43 7.57
C PRO A 134 0.85 11.89 7.18
N LYS A 135 1.64 12.62 7.97
CA LYS A 135 1.97 14.03 7.69
C LYS A 135 3.14 14.22 6.72
N LEU A 136 3.90 13.15 6.49
CA LEU A 136 5.09 13.17 5.62
C LEU A 136 4.73 13.20 4.14
N ILE A 137 3.53 12.73 3.79
CA ILE A 137 3.03 12.60 2.43
C ILE A 137 1.69 13.32 2.33
N ASP A 138 1.48 14.01 1.22
CA ASP A 138 0.19 14.62 0.89
C ASP A 138 -0.70 13.56 0.22
N CYS A 139 -1.28 12.68 1.05
CA CYS A 139 -2.03 11.51 0.58
C CYS A 139 -3.29 11.92 -0.20
N TYR A 140 -3.62 11.17 -1.25
CA TYR A 140 -4.87 11.34 -1.99
C TYR A 140 -6.10 11.11 -1.10
N GLN A 141 -6.79 12.19 -0.73
CA GLN A 141 -8.00 12.14 0.08
C GLN A 141 -8.92 13.32 -0.29
N ASP A 142 -10.16 13.01 -0.69
CA ASP A 142 -11.18 14.02 -0.98
C ASP A 142 -12.57 13.39 -0.85
N PHE A 143 -13.38 13.90 0.08
CA PHE A 143 -14.74 13.41 0.33
C PHE A 143 -15.71 13.65 -0.83
N LYS A 144 -15.33 14.38 -1.89
CA LYS A 144 -16.13 14.43 -3.13
C LYS A 144 -16.36 13.05 -3.75
N TYR A 145 -15.41 12.12 -3.55
CA TYR A 145 -15.49 10.74 -4.01
C TYR A 145 -16.08 9.78 -2.97
N ASN A 146 -16.71 10.30 -1.90
CA ASN A 146 -17.39 9.44 -0.96
C ASN A 146 -18.52 8.68 -1.67
N ASP A 147 -18.65 7.38 -1.39
CA ASP A 147 -19.61 6.45 -2.02
C ASP A 147 -19.35 6.12 -3.51
N TRP A 148 -18.18 6.51 -4.05
CA TRP A 148 -17.77 6.12 -5.40
C TRP A 148 -16.99 4.80 -5.38
N THR A 149 -16.91 4.12 -6.52
CA THR A 149 -15.97 3.02 -6.72
C THR A 149 -14.64 3.56 -7.24
N SER A 150 -13.54 2.83 -7.04
CA SER A 150 -12.23 3.20 -7.59
C SER A 150 -12.28 3.34 -9.12
N GLU A 151 -13.08 2.55 -9.83
CA GLU A 151 -13.26 2.71 -11.28
C GLU A 151 -14.01 4.00 -11.64
N ALA A 152 -14.99 4.44 -10.85
CA ALA A 152 -15.69 5.70 -11.09
C ALA A 152 -14.77 6.90 -10.85
N VAL A 153 -13.92 6.83 -9.83
CA VAL A 153 -12.89 7.85 -9.56
C VAL A 153 -11.85 7.86 -10.67
N TYR A 154 -11.41 6.68 -11.15
CA TYR A 154 -10.53 6.57 -12.31
C TYR A 154 -11.13 7.28 -13.52
N ASP A 155 -12.39 7.00 -13.83
CA ASP A 155 -13.10 7.58 -14.97
C ASP A 155 -13.19 9.11 -14.89
N ASP A 156 -13.41 9.66 -13.69
CA ASP A 156 -13.41 11.11 -13.47
C ASP A 156 -12.02 11.70 -13.69
N ILE A 157 -11.00 11.10 -13.07
CA ILE A 157 -9.62 11.57 -13.18
C ILE A 157 -9.14 11.52 -14.64
N PHE A 158 -9.38 10.41 -15.32
CA PHE A 158 -8.94 10.18 -16.70
C PHE A 158 -9.62 11.12 -17.70
N LYS A 159 -10.88 11.51 -17.46
CA LYS A 159 -11.64 12.39 -18.37
C LYS A 159 -11.39 13.87 -18.10
N ASN A 160 -11.19 14.25 -16.84
CA ASN A 160 -11.28 15.64 -16.41
C ASN A 160 -9.95 16.27 -16.01
N LEU A 161 -8.88 15.50 -15.81
CA LEU A 161 -7.57 16.05 -15.45
C LEU A 161 -6.53 15.87 -16.55
N ASP A 162 -5.72 16.91 -16.75
CA ASP A 162 -4.52 16.83 -17.55
C ASP A 162 -3.28 16.42 -16.73
N GLU A 163 -2.17 16.18 -17.41
CA GLU A 163 -0.91 15.71 -16.81
C GLU A 163 -0.37 16.67 -15.72
N LYS A 164 -0.55 17.98 -15.88
CA LYS A 164 -0.07 18.98 -14.91
C LYS A 164 -0.96 19.05 -13.67
N GLU A 165 -2.25 18.85 -13.85
CA GLU A 165 -3.19 18.79 -12.73
C GLU A 165 -2.99 17.50 -11.91
N LEU A 166 -2.70 16.38 -12.58
CA LEU A 166 -2.34 15.11 -11.93
C LEU A 166 -1.12 15.23 -11.01
N GLU A 167 -0.06 15.93 -11.45
CA GLU A 167 1.15 16.16 -10.64
C GLU A 167 0.88 16.94 -9.34
N GLN A 168 -0.20 17.74 -9.31
CA GLN A 168 -0.52 18.63 -8.21
C GLN A 168 -1.48 18.01 -7.18
N LEU A 169 -2.10 16.87 -7.49
CA LEU A 169 -3.13 16.27 -6.65
C LEU A 169 -2.63 15.74 -5.30
N GLY A 170 -1.39 15.26 -5.25
CA GLY A 170 -0.84 14.59 -4.06
C GLY A 170 0.20 13.54 -4.43
N GLU A 171 0.41 12.58 -3.52
CA GLU A 171 1.39 11.51 -3.67
C GLU A 171 0.84 10.18 -3.17
N LEU A 172 1.30 9.09 -3.78
CA LEU A 172 0.94 7.73 -3.35
C LEU A 172 1.59 7.47 -1.99
N LEU A 173 0.82 6.87 -1.08
CA LEU A 173 1.31 6.47 0.23
C LEU A 173 2.24 5.24 0.14
N ASP A 174 1.99 4.39 -0.85
CA ASP A 174 2.59 3.06 -0.99
C ASP A 174 3.09 2.78 -2.43
N GLU A 175 3.79 1.67 -2.56
CA GLU A 175 4.20 1.08 -3.83
C GLU A 175 3.25 -0.08 -4.20
N HIS A 176 2.24 0.22 -5.00
CA HIS A 176 1.28 -0.79 -5.46
C HIS A 176 1.95 -1.93 -6.25
N VAL A 177 1.63 -3.17 -5.86
CA VAL A 177 2.00 -4.38 -6.61
C VAL A 177 0.92 -4.68 -7.65
N ASP A 178 1.29 -4.79 -8.92
CA ASP A 178 0.36 -5.07 -10.02
C ASP A 178 0.45 -6.53 -10.48
N TRP A 179 -0.65 -7.27 -10.36
CA TRP A 179 -0.72 -8.69 -10.76
C TRP A 179 -1.25 -8.91 -12.18
N SER A 180 -1.83 -7.88 -12.81
CA SER A 180 -2.42 -7.99 -14.14
C SER A 180 -1.37 -8.19 -15.25
N LYS A 181 -0.11 -7.78 -15.02
CA LYS A 181 0.98 -7.99 -15.99
C LYS A 181 1.48 -9.44 -16.04
N ASP A 182 1.32 -10.19 -14.97
CA ASP A 182 1.77 -11.60 -14.89
C ASP A 182 0.74 -12.57 -15.51
N GLU A 183 -0.36 -12.06 -16.09
CA GLU A 183 -1.32 -12.87 -16.83
C GLU A 183 -0.86 -13.26 -18.25
N GLY A 184 0.21 -12.63 -18.75
CA GLY A 184 0.84 -12.90 -20.05
C GLY A 184 1.95 -13.95 -19.99
N ASN A 185 1.61 -15.20 -20.28
CA ASN A 185 2.49 -16.29 -20.74
C ASN A 185 3.90 -16.39 -20.11
N GLY A 186 4.01 -17.08 -18.97
CA GLY A 186 5.30 -17.45 -18.37
C GLY A 186 5.18 -18.59 -17.38
N ASP A 187 5.36 -19.83 -17.84
CA ASP A 187 5.69 -20.99 -17.01
C ASP A 187 7.14 -20.85 -16.51
N GLY A 188 7.36 -19.93 -15.56
CA GLY A 188 8.66 -19.65 -14.95
C GLY A 188 8.52 -19.59 -13.44
N ALA A 189 9.16 -20.54 -12.74
CA ALA A 189 9.28 -20.51 -11.29
C ALA A 189 9.87 -19.17 -10.82
N GLY A 190 9.27 -18.61 -9.77
CA GLY A 190 9.53 -17.26 -9.27
C GLY A 190 11.00 -16.85 -9.26
N GLU A 191 11.39 -16.04 -10.25
CA GLU A 191 12.57 -15.21 -10.20
C GLU A 191 12.17 -13.86 -9.62
N LYS A 192 12.93 -13.39 -8.63
CA LYS A 192 12.86 -12.01 -8.19
C LYS A 192 13.11 -11.12 -9.41
N ASN A 193 12.18 -10.25 -9.77
CA ASN A 193 12.54 -9.11 -10.61
C ASN A 193 13.72 -8.41 -9.91
N GLY A 194 14.77 -8.06 -10.68
CA GLY A 194 16.11 -7.68 -10.18
C GLY A 194 16.19 -6.54 -9.15
N ASN A 195 15.06 -5.96 -8.75
CA ASN A 195 14.91 -4.91 -7.76
C ASN A 195 14.22 -5.40 -6.46
N GLY A 196 14.20 -6.68 -6.13
CA GLY A 196 13.65 -7.16 -4.85
C GLY A 196 12.11 -7.17 -4.72
N LYS A 197 11.37 -6.61 -5.69
CA LYS A 197 9.91 -6.68 -5.79
C LYS A 197 9.44 -8.14 -5.98
N PRO A 198 8.39 -8.59 -5.27
CA PRO A 198 7.87 -9.96 -5.40
C PRO A 198 7.19 -10.17 -6.77
N SER A 199 7.28 -11.39 -7.30
CA SER A 199 6.52 -11.88 -8.46
C SER A 199 6.05 -13.31 -8.17
N TYR A 200 4.89 -13.68 -8.72
CA TYR A 200 4.19 -14.91 -8.40
C TYR A 200 3.61 -15.56 -9.66
N SER A 201 3.57 -16.90 -9.66
CA SER A 201 2.81 -17.63 -10.67
C SER A 201 1.31 -17.42 -10.51
N LYS A 202 0.54 -17.65 -11.58
CA LYS A 202 -0.94 -17.59 -11.55
C LYS A 202 -1.57 -18.44 -10.45
N ASP A 203 -1.03 -19.64 -10.22
CA ASP A 203 -1.50 -20.54 -9.17
C ASP A 203 -1.20 -20.02 -7.76
N GLU A 204 -0.06 -19.36 -7.56
CA GLU A 204 0.25 -18.70 -6.30
C GLU A 204 -0.66 -17.50 -6.05
N LEU A 205 -0.90 -16.67 -7.06
CA LEU A 205 -1.82 -15.53 -6.97
C LEU A 205 -3.24 -15.97 -6.60
N ARG A 206 -3.74 -17.04 -7.23
CA ARG A 206 -5.04 -17.62 -6.87
C ARG A 206 -5.09 -18.04 -5.40
N LYS A 207 -4.06 -18.75 -4.91
CA LYS A 207 -3.98 -19.15 -3.49
C LYS A 207 -3.92 -17.96 -2.55
N ILE A 208 -3.14 -16.92 -2.91
CA ILE A 208 -3.07 -15.69 -2.11
C ILE A 208 -4.46 -15.04 -2.01
N ARG A 209 -5.20 -14.94 -3.12
CA ARG A 209 -6.57 -14.39 -3.12
C ARG A 209 -7.54 -15.22 -2.29
N GLU A 210 -7.44 -16.55 -2.35
CA GLU A 210 -8.22 -17.44 -1.49
C GLU A 210 -7.91 -17.22 0.00
N GLU A 211 -6.63 -17.10 0.37
CA GLU A 211 -6.20 -16.81 1.74
C GLU A 211 -6.71 -15.44 2.25
N ILE A 212 -6.67 -14.40 1.41
CA ILE A 212 -7.25 -13.09 1.74
C ILE A 212 -8.75 -13.23 2.00
N LYS A 213 -9.47 -13.91 1.11
CA LYS A 213 -10.92 -14.12 1.23
C LYS A 213 -11.28 -14.91 2.49
N GLU A 214 -10.54 -15.98 2.78
CA GLU A 214 -10.69 -16.74 4.02
C GLU A 214 -10.42 -15.89 5.25
N GLY A 215 -9.38 -15.04 5.19
CA GLY A 215 -9.07 -14.07 6.23
C GLY A 215 -10.24 -13.13 6.51
N MET A 216 -10.83 -12.56 5.46
CA MET A 216 -11.98 -11.66 5.56
C MET A 216 -13.22 -12.35 6.18
N MET A 217 -13.48 -13.61 5.84
CA MET A 217 -14.62 -14.35 6.40
C MET A 217 -14.45 -14.72 7.88
N GLN A 218 -13.20 -14.74 8.37
CA GLN A 218 -12.85 -15.10 9.75
C GLN A 218 -12.54 -13.88 10.64
N ALA A 219 -12.58 -12.67 10.09
CA ALA A 219 -12.19 -11.42 10.75
C ALA A 219 -13.34 -10.74 11.49
#